data_AF-A0A8R1DYX3-F1
#
_entry.id   AF-A0A8R1DYX3-F1
#
_cell.length_a   1.000
_cell.length_b   1.000
_cell.length_c   1.000
_cell.angle_alpha   90.00
_cell.angle_beta   90.00
_cell.angle_gamma   90.00
#
_symmetry.space_group_name_H-M   'P 1'
#
loop_
_entity.id
_entity.type
_entity.pdbx_description
1 polymer ?
#
loop_
_entity_poly.entity_id
_entity_poly.type
_entity_poly.pdbx_seq_one_letter_code
_entity_poly.pdbx_strand_id
1 'polypeptide(L)'
;MPDGEYQKLNAQKINGVTSTDAKIPITIIIRNEGLRALDGIDLLVPTPFAKDLWVALQRRGVRASGLRDEFAAHLESKTLCFPIDDVESEAGRLSEKLMREELMEKYLGKPHNRRCKFWSALSVKLPFEFQWDQLAEQWNVSDKVSENGAFVCRDLRKLRKIKEALKNEKAEVEEVLRSEADGMLIPVKLEFVGRGRPKRFGMICLPTPDDLISIRRNRNKEIIQQPRLFGTSSEEPMEIQEELKPLQGFVSLDAAASEKPISLKWLFEESSRLDDTISKRKRANRKKKESRKRRKLTFEQRKTDEQVEEAERHSAQYRFSADREIIGRLVAGEQSVLGGRGVALGYICADALPLISSNYHKSKTVVMVRNSTSKYYHAAYVSILINAVQI
;
A
#
# COMPACT_ATOMS: atom_id res chain seq x y z
N MET A 1 -46.74 20.95 1.16
CA MET A 1 -47.22 20.64 -0.20
C MET A 1 -46.26 19.66 -0.83
N PRO A 2 -46.72 18.60 -1.51
CA PRO A 2 -45.82 17.66 -2.18
C PRO A 2 -45.13 18.31 -3.40
N ASP A 3 -43.84 18.00 -3.63
CA ASP A 3 -43.00 18.62 -4.68
C ASP A 3 -43.66 18.65 -6.05
N GLY A 4 -44.34 17.56 -6.42
CA GLY A 4 -44.95 17.40 -7.74
C GLY A 4 -46.09 18.40 -8.00
N GLU A 5 -46.85 18.77 -6.97
CA GLU A 5 -47.90 19.77 -7.08
C GLU A 5 -47.31 21.19 -7.12
N TYR A 6 -46.26 21.44 -6.33
CA TYR A 6 -45.54 22.71 -6.35
C TYR A 6 -44.88 22.99 -7.71
N GLN A 7 -44.30 21.97 -8.35
CA GLN A 7 -43.72 22.11 -9.68
C GLN A 7 -44.77 22.41 -10.77
N LYS A 8 -45.98 21.82 -10.67
CA LYS A 8 -47.10 22.14 -11.57
C LYS A 8 -47.56 23.59 -11.42
N LEU A 9 -47.64 24.09 -10.17
CA LEU A 9 -47.94 25.51 -9.90
C LEU A 9 -46.84 26.44 -10.43
N ASN A 10 -45.56 26.05 -10.32
CA ASN A 10 -44.47 26.87 -10.86
C ASN A 10 -44.50 26.99 -12.38
N ALA A 11 -44.91 25.95 -13.10
CA ALA A 11 -45.09 26.04 -14.55
C ALA A 11 -46.22 27.03 -14.95
N GLN A 12 -47.20 27.23 -14.08
CA GLN A 12 -48.29 28.20 -14.28
C GLN A 12 -47.91 29.63 -13.85
N LYS A 13 -46.86 29.79 -13.05
CA LYS A 13 -46.34 31.09 -12.61
C LYS A 13 -45.35 31.63 -13.65
N ILE A 14 -45.85 32.48 -14.55
CA ILE A 14 -45.06 33.20 -15.55
C ILE A 14 -44.15 34.27 -14.90
N ASN A 15 -44.44 34.67 -13.65
CA ASN A 15 -43.79 35.80 -12.98
C ASN A 15 -42.82 35.36 -11.88
N GLY A 16 -41.53 35.60 -12.09
CA GLY A 16 -40.50 35.90 -11.09
C GLY A 16 -40.38 34.97 -9.85
N VAL A 17 -39.46 35.34 -8.94
CA VAL A 17 -39.31 34.65 -7.65
C VAL A 17 -40.42 35.14 -6.72
N THR A 18 -41.41 34.29 -6.42
CA THR A 18 -42.44 34.59 -5.42
C THR A 18 -42.00 34.10 -4.04
N SER A 19 -41.98 34.98 -3.04
CA SER A 19 -41.73 34.58 -1.65
C SER A 19 -42.88 33.71 -1.17
N THR A 20 -42.57 32.59 -0.53
CA THR A 20 -43.58 31.73 0.12
C THR A 20 -43.63 32.05 1.62
N ASP A 21 -44.78 31.80 2.26
CA ASP A 21 -44.95 32.04 3.71
C ASP A 21 -44.16 31.06 4.58
N ALA A 22 -43.57 30.01 3.99
CA ALA A 22 -42.79 29.01 4.70
C ALA A 22 -41.45 29.60 5.17
N LYS A 23 -41.37 29.96 6.45
CA LYS A 23 -40.13 30.35 7.13
C LYS A 23 -39.43 29.11 7.69
N ILE A 24 -38.32 28.72 7.06
CA ILE A 24 -37.56 27.52 7.43
C ILE A 24 -36.28 27.95 8.15
N PRO A 25 -36.04 27.50 9.41
CA PRO A 25 -34.76 27.75 10.07
C PRO A 25 -33.67 26.88 9.45
N ILE A 26 -32.56 27.51 9.06
CA ILE A 26 -31.36 26.84 8.54
C ILE A 26 -30.19 27.29 9.41
N THR A 27 -29.39 26.34 9.89
CA THR A 27 -28.16 26.64 10.62
C THR A 27 -26.97 26.44 9.69
N ILE A 28 -26.06 27.40 9.69
CA ILE A 28 -24.88 27.41 8.84
C ILE A 28 -23.66 27.37 9.76
N ILE A 29 -22.81 26.35 9.59
CA ILE A 29 -21.55 26.22 10.31
C ILE A 29 -20.44 26.40 9.29
N ILE A 30 -19.55 27.36 9.52
CA ILE A 30 -18.40 27.60 8.65
C ILE A 30 -17.18 26.92 9.25
N ARG A 31 -16.62 25.95 8.53
CA ARG A 31 -15.36 25.29 8.87
C ARG A 31 -14.23 26.06 8.20
N ASN A 32 -13.48 26.81 9.00
CA ASN A 32 -12.29 27.54 8.55
C ASN A 32 -11.13 27.22 9.49
N GLU A 33 -10.55 26.04 9.29
CA GLU A 33 -9.46 25.53 10.13
C GLU A 33 -8.10 25.67 9.44
N GLY A 34 -8.08 26.31 8.26
CA GLY A 34 -6.90 26.37 7.40
C GLY A 34 -6.57 25.02 6.76
N LEU A 35 -7.50 24.08 6.83
CA LEU A 35 -7.45 22.76 6.22
C LEU A 35 -7.96 22.91 4.79
N ARG A 36 -7.17 23.59 3.95
CA ARG A 36 -7.54 24.10 2.62
C ARG A 36 -8.60 23.33 1.82
N ALA A 37 -8.54 21.98 1.79
CA ALA A 37 -9.48 21.15 1.02
C ALA A 37 -10.73 20.71 1.80
N LEU A 38 -10.72 20.81 3.13
CA LEU A 38 -11.83 20.56 4.05
C LEU A 38 -12.50 21.84 4.56
N ASP A 39 -11.89 23.01 4.29
CA ASP A 39 -12.52 24.30 4.58
C ASP A 39 -13.82 24.41 3.76
N GLY A 40 -14.93 24.72 4.43
CA GLY A 40 -16.25 24.56 3.84
C GLY A 40 -17.39 25.05 4.73
N ILE A 41 -18.61 24.78 4.29
CA ILE A 41 -19.83 25.19 4.97
C ILE A 41 -20.70 23.95 5.18
N ASP A 42 -21.08 23.70 6.42
CA ASP A 42 -22.06 22.67 6.76
C ASP A 42 -23.43 23.33 6.93
N LEU A 43 -24.42 22.80 6.20
CA LEU A 43 -25.79 23.29 6.20
C LEU A 43 -26.67 22.29 6.96
N LEU A 44 -27.18 22.70 8.11
CA LEU A 44 -28.11 21.91 8.92
C LEU A 44 -29.54 22.36 8.62
N VAL A 45 -30.32 21.43 8.08
CA VAL A 45 -31.67 21.68 7.53
C VAL A 45 -32.61 20.61 8.04
N PRO A 46 -33.86 20.95 8.40
CA PRO A 46 -34.84 19.95 8.78
C PRO A 46 -35.09 18.93 7.66
N THR A 47 -35.21 17.65 8.02
CA THR A 47 -35.42 16.51 7.10
C THR A 47 -36.47 16.76 6.00
N PRO A 48 -37.67 17.34 6.26
CA PRO A 48 -38.67 17.52 5.21
C PRO A 48 -38.23 18.44 4.07
N PHE A 49 -37.27 19.36 4.29
CA PHE A 49 -36.82 20.33 3.29
C PHE A 49 -35.45 20.01 2.69
N ALA A 50 -34.79 18.95 3.15
CA ALA A 50 -33.42 18.60 2.74
C ALA A 50 -33.32 18.33 1.23
N LYS A 51 -34.29 17.60 0.67
CA LYS A 51 -34.33 17.26 -0.75
C LYS A 51 -34.50 18.49 -1.64
N ASP A 52 -35.38 19.41 -1.26
CA ASP A 52 -35.64 20.64 -2.01
C ASP A 52 -34.40 21.54 -2.05
N LEU A 53 -33.73 21.69 -0.91
CA LEU A 53 -32.48 22.45 -0.84
C LEU A 53 -31.39 21.78 -1.70
N TRP A 54 -31.25 20.46 -1.62
CA TRP A 54 -30.27 19.72 -2.42
C TRP A 54 -30.48 19.91 -3.92
N VAL A 55 -31.73 19.81 -4.39
CA VAL A 55 -32.07 20.05 -5.80
C VAL A 55 -31.80 21.51 -6.19
N ALA A 56 -32.08 22.48 -5.32
CA ALA A 56 -31.79 23.88 -5.57
C ALA A 56 -30.27 24.13 -5.72
N LEU A 57 -29.44 23.54 -4.86
CA LEU A 57 -27.98 23.61 -4.95
C LEU A 57 -27.46 22.99 -6.25
N GLN A 58 -27.96 21.81 -6.62
CA GLN A 58 -27.57 21.14 -7.86
C GLN A 58 -27.92 21.95 -9.11
N ARG A 59 -29.08 22.63 -9.11
CA ARG A 59 -29.48 23.56 -10.19
C ARG A 59 -28.59 24.79 -10.30
N ARG A 60 -27.94 25.20 -9.21
CA ARG A 60 -26.96 26.31 -9.19
C ARG A 60 -25.54 25.86 -9.55
N GLY A 61 -25.33 24.59 -9.89
CA GLY A 61 -24.04 24.07 -10.36
C GLY A 61 -23.17 23.41 -9.30
N VAL A 62 -23.68 23.21 -8.07
CA VAL A 62 -23.00 22.41 -7.05
C VAL A 62 -22.90 20.96 -7.54
N ARG A 63 -21.80 20.26 -7.23
CA ARG A 63 -21.58 18.86 -7.58
C ARG A 63 -21.63 17.99 -6.34
N ALA A 64 -22.27 16.83 -6.46
CA ALA A 64 -22.28 15.81 -5.42
C ALA A 64 -20.89 15.18 -5.29
N SER A 65 -20.46 14.98 -4.05
CA SER A 65 -19.19 14.36 -3.70
C SER A 65 -19.44 13.16 -2.81
N GLY A 66 -18.67 12.09 -3.00
CA GLY A 66 -18.83 10.84 -2.23
C GLY A 66 -17.69 10.59 -1.25
N LEU A 67 -17.74 9.45 -0.55
CA LEU A 67 -16.74 9.06 0.45
C LEU A 67 -15.29 9.04 -0.09
N ARG A 68 -15.12 8.67 -1.36
CA ARG A 68 -13.80 8.69 -2.01
C ARG A 68 -13.20 10.10 -2.06
N ASP A 69 -14.02 11.09 -2.38
CA ASP A 69 -13.58 12.46 -2.51
C ASP A 69 -13.32 13.07 -1.12
N GLU A 70 -14.10 12.66 -0.12
CA GLU A 70 -13.87 13.01 1.29
C GLU A 70 -12.49 12.50 1.76
N PHE A 71 -12.15 11.23 1.50
CA PHE A 71 -10.80 10.72 1.78
C PHE A 71 -9.71 11.47 1.02
N ALA A 72 -9.95 11.86 -0.23
CA ALA A 72 -9.02 12.69 -0.98
C ALA A 72 -8.87 14.08 -0.35
N ALA A 73 -9.95 14.70 0.12
CA ALA A 73 -9.93 15.99 0.80
C ALA A 73 -9.17 15.95 2.13
N HIS A 74 -9.32 14.86 2.91
CA HIS A 74 -8.51 14.61 4.10
C HIS A 74 -7.02 14.48 3.77
N LEU A 75 -6.68 13.72 2.72
CA LEU A 75 -5.29 13.57 2.28
C LEU A 75 -4.67 14.89 1.82
N GLU A 76 -5.39 15.69 1.04
CA GLU A 76 -4.94 17.01 0.55
C GLU A 76 -4.77 18.02 1.71
N SER A 77 -5.67 17.97 2.69
CA SER A 77 -5.59 18.73 3.94
C SER A 77 -4.53 18.20 4.90
N LYS A 78 -3.99 17.00 4.62
CA LYS A 78 -2.98 16.28 5.42
C LYS A 78 -3.46 15.95 6.83
N THR A 79 -4.73 15.57 6.93
CA THR A 79 -5.41 15.13 8.16
C THR A 79 -5.82 13.69 8.00
N LEU A 80 -5.78 12.91 9.09
CA LEU A 80 -6.28 11.54 9.08
C LEU A 80 -7.81 11.56 9.14
N CYS A 81 -8.47 10.59 8.50
CA CYS A 81 -9.92 10.48 8.53
C CYS A 81 -10.37 9.71 9.77
N PHE A 82 -10.89 10.41 10.78
CA PHE A 82 -11.53 9.77 11.93
C PHE A 82 -12.95 9.33 11.56
N PRO A 83 -13.42 8.12 11.96
CA PRO A 83 -12.80 7.14 12.86
C PRO A 83 -12.04 6.00 12.15
N ILE A 84 -11.89 6.04 10.83
CA ILE A 84 -11.42 4.92 10.01
C ILE A 84 -9.90 4.75 10.06
N ASP A 85 -9.16 5.86 10.02
CA ASP A 85 -7.70 5.88 9.99
C ASP A 85 -7.07 5.87 11.40
N ASP A 86 -7.89 5.87 12.45
CA ASP A 86 -7.45 5.83 13.83
C ASP A 86 -7.16 4.39 14.28
N VAL A 87 -6.04 4.18 14.98
CA VAL A 87 -5.55 2.84 15.36
C VAL A 87 -6.34 2.26 16.54
N GLU A 88 -6.79 3.12 17.44
CA GLU A 88 -7.47 2.72 18.67
C GLU A 88 -8.97 2.52 18.47
N SER A 89 -9.57 3.30 17.57
CA SER A 89 -10.98 3.21 17.19
C SER A 89 -11.41 1.80 16.81
N GLU A 90 -12.45 1.30 17.49
CA GLU A 90 -13.09 0.01 17.17
C GLU A 90 -13.68 0.00 15.75
N ALA A 91 -14.24 1.13 15.31
CA ALA A 91 -14.78 1.29 13.96
C ALA A 91 -13.66 1.21 12.90
N GLY A 92 -12.47 1.73 13.20
CA GLY A 92 -11.28 1.63 12.35
C GLY A 92 -10.84 0.18 12.19
N ARG A 93 -10.75 -0.58 13.29
CA ARG A 93 -10.38 -2.01 13.27
C ARG A 93 -11.39 -2.87 12.50
N LEU A 94 -12.69 -2.61 12.67
CA LEU A 94 -13.74 -3.31 11.93
C LEU A 94 -13.62 -3.00 10.43
N SER A 95 -13.43 -1.72 10.06
CA SER A 95 -13.22 -1.31 8.68
C SER A 95 -11.96 -1.94 8.06
N GLU A 96 -10.86 -2.01 8.80
CA GLU A 96 -9.63 -2.69 8.36
C GLU A 96 -9.88 -4.18 8.11
N LYS A 97 -10.60 -4.85 9.01
CA LYS A 97 -10.93 -6.28 8.86
C LYS A 97 -11.75 -6.54 7.60
N LEU A 98 -12.79 -5.73 7.34
CA LEU A 98 -13.60 -5.83 6.13
C LEU A 98 -12.76 -5.56 4.87
N MET A 99 -11.97 -4.48 4.88
CA MET A 99 -11.09 -4.13 3.75
C MET A 99 -10.10 -5.24 3.45
N ARG A 100 -9.53 -5.86 4.49
CA ARG A 100 -8.64 -7.00 4.36
C ARG A 100 -9.33 -8.19 3.71
N GLU A 101 -10.53 -8.54 4.15
CA GLU A 101 -11.29 -9.66 3.58
C GLU A 101 -11.56 -9.42 2.09
N GLU A 102 -11.98 -8.21 1.70
CA GLU A 102 -12.14 -7.84 0.31
C GLU A 102 -10.84 -7.91 -0.51
N LEU A 103 -9.72 -7.43 0.04
CA LEU A 103 -8.43 -7.46 -0.64
C LEU A 103 -7.88 -8.89 -0.76
N MET A 104 -8.14 -9.74 0.24
CA MET A 104 -7.80 -11.16 0.23
C MET A 104 -8.63 -11.91 -0.81
N GLU A 105 -9.94 -11.64 -0.91
CA GLU A 105 -10.80 -12.20 -1.96
C GLU A 105 -10.31 -11.78 -3.35
N LYS A 106 -10.01 -10.48 -3.55
CA LYS A 106 -9.45 -9.96 -4.81
C LYS A 106 -8.09 -10.58 -5.15
N TYR A 107 -7.27 -10.90 -4.14
CA TYR A 107 -5.99 -11.57 -4.32
C TYR A 107 -6.15 -13.04 -4.70
N LEU A 108 -7.00 -13.78 -3.97
CA LEU A 108 -7.28 -15.19 -4.24
C LEU A 108 -8.05 -15.41 -5.54
N GLY A 109 -8.90 -14.46 -5.95
CA GLY A 109 -9.61 -14.50 -7.22
C GLY A 109 -8.69 -14.43 -8.45
N LYS A 110 -7.47 -13.90 -8.32
CA LYS A 110 -6.47 -13.93 -9.40
C LYS A 110 -5.86 -15.33 -9.53
N PRO A 111 -5.51 -15.82 -10.72
CA PRO A 111 -4.76 -17.07 -10.87
C PRO A 111 -3.33 -16.91 -10.34
N HIS A 112 -2.74 -17.97 -9.79
CA HIS A 112 -1.41 -17.97 -9.15
C HIS A 112 -0.33 -17.16 -9.90
N ASN A 113 -0.16 -17.35 -11.22
CA ASN A 113 0.87 -16.64 -12.01
C ASN A 113 0.60 -15.13 -12.20
N ARG A 114 -0.63 -14.66 -11.95
CA ARG A 114 -0.99 -13.24 -11.99
C ARG A 114 -1.02 -12.62 -10.59
N ARG A 115 -0.87 -13.42 -9.53
CA ARG A 115 -0.78 -12.93 -8.15
C ARG A 115 0.60 -12.32 -7.91
N CYS A 116 0.63 -11.30 -7.05
CA CYS A 116 1.87 -10.72 -6.58
C CYS A 116 2.46 -11.64 -5.51
N LYS A 117 3.71 -12.09 -5.68
CA LYS A 117 4.40 -12.89 -4.67
C LYS A 117 4.96 -11.98 -3.57
N PHE A 118 4.16 -11.76 -2.52
CA PHE A 118 4.50 -10.82 -1.45
C PHE A 118 5.72 -11.25 -0.64
N TRP A 119 5.83 -12.54 -0.29
CA TRP A 119 6.92 -13.03 0.54
C TRP A 119 8.20 -13.25 -0.29
N SER A 120 8.19 -14.22 -1.20
CA SER A 120 9.40 -14.61 -1.95
C SER A 120 9.98 -13.52 -2.85
N ALA A 121 9.15 -12.66 -3.46
CA ALA A 121 9.65 -11.64 -4.39
C ALA A 121 9.79 -10.24 -3.79
N LEU A 122 8.96 -9.88 -2.80
CA LEU A 122 8.90 -8.52 -2.24
C LEU A 122 9.32 -8.45 -0.77
N SER A 123 9.43 -9.57 -0.07
CA SER A 123 9.74 -9.63 1.37
C SER A 123 8.79 -8.74 2.19
N VAL A 124 7.49 -8.98 2.00
CA VAL A 124 6.39 -8.29 2.71
C VAL A 124 5.65 -9.29 3.59
N LYS A 125 5.80 -9.17 4.92
CA LYS A 125 5.11 -10.04 5.88
C LYS A 125 3.62 -9.75 6.00
N LEU A 126 3.15 -8.51 5.83
CA LEU A 126 1.72 -8.20 5.95
C LEU A 126 1.32 -7.22 4.84
N PRO A 127 0.72 -7.70 3.74
CA PRO A 127 0.40 -6.86 2.58
C PRO A 127 -0.95 -6.12 2.70
N PHE A 128 -1.88 -6.63 3.52
CA PHE A 128 -3.27 -6.14 3.64
C PHE A 128 -3.66 -5.77 5.07
N GLU A 129 -2.70 -5.77 6.00
CA GLU A 129 -2.89 -5.50 7.42
C GLU A 129 -1.75 -4.62 7.91
N PHE A 130 -2.02 -3.82 8.95
CA PHE A 130 -0.99 -2.99 9.60
C PHE A 130 -0.32 -3.69 10.78
N GLN A 131 -1.10 -4.40 11.62
CA GLN A 131 -0.68 -5.05 12.88
C GLN A 131 0.27 -4.17 13.71
N TRP A 132 -0.25 -3.03 14.15
CA TRP A 132 0.52 -2.04 14.90
C TRP A 132 1.09 -2.59 16.21
N ASP A 133 0.34 -3.44 16.91
CA ASP A 133 0.76 -4.07 18.17
C ASP A 133 2.06 -4.87 17.99
N GLN A 134 2.11 -5.76 16.99
CA GLN A 134 3.31 -6.55 16.69
C GLN A 134 4.51 -5.70 16.27
N LEU A 135 4.27 -4.55 15.64
CA LEU A 135 5.36 -3.65 15.25
C LEU A 135 5.89 -2.90 16.47
N ALA A 136 5.00 -2.36 17.29
CA ALA A 136 5.30 -1.68 18.52
C ALA A 136 6.10 -2.57 19.48
N GLU A 137 5.64 -3.80 19.71
CA GLU A 137 6.32 -4.78 20.57
C GLU A 137 7.77 -5.05 20.16
N GLN A 138 8.08 -5.04 18.85
CA GLN A 138 9.44 -5.27 18.34
C GLN A 138 10.35 -4.04 18.38
N TRP A 139 9.76 -2.87 18.61
CA TRP A 139 10.48 -1.61 18.77
C TRP A 139 10.67 -1.21 20.23
N ASN A 140 9.83 -1.71 21.14
CA ASN A 140 9.96 -1.52 22.57
C ASN A 140 11.37 -1.91 23.02
N VAL A 141 12.10 -0.92 23.54
CA VAL A 141 13.46 -1.10 24.07
C VAL A 141 13.42 -1.65 25.50
N SER A 142 12.30 -1.48 26.18
CA SER A 142 12.07 -2.03 27.52
C SER A 142 11.45 -3.43 27.42
N ASP A 143 11.95 -4.38 28.22
CA ASP A 143 11.34 -5.73 28.37
C ASP A 143 9.97 -5.70 29.07
N LYS A 144 9.39 -4.51 29.26
CA LYS A 144 8.05 -4.37 29.81
C LYS A 144 7.06 -4.67 28.69
N VAL A 145 6.36 -5.78 28.82
CA VAL A 145 5.18 -6.06 28.01
C VAL A 145 4.14 -5.00 28.37
N SER A 146 3.93 -4.01 27.51
CA SER A 146 2.82 -3.09 27.66
C SER A 146 1.51 -3.89 27.61
N GLU A 147 0.76 -3.90 28.70
CA GLU A 147 -0.57 -4.54 28.77
C GLU A 147 -1.58 -3.85 27.85
N ASN A 148 -1.34 -2.56 27.57
CA ASN A 148 -2.08 -1.78 26.59
C ASN A 148 -1.31 -1.85 25.26
N GLY A 149 -1.98 -2.32 24.19
CA GLY A 149 -1.40 -2.40 22.83
C GLY A 149 -0.97 -1.05 22.26
N ALA A 150 -0.73 -1.00 20.94
CA ALA A 150 -0.24 0.22 20.31
C ALA A 150 -1.25 1.38 20.42
N PHE A 151 -0.80 2.52 20.96
CA PHE A 151 -1.63 3.71 21.18
C PHE A 151 -1.11 4.91 20.40
N VAL A 152 -2.00 5.85 20.04
CA VAL A 152 -1.62 7.03 19.26
C VAL A 152 -1.37 8.23 20.17
N CYS A 153 -0.22 8.89 20.00
CA CYS A 153 0.09 10.14 20.69
C CYS A 153 -0.76 11.28 20.11
N ARG A 154 -1.75 11.75 20.89
CA ARG A 154 -2.61 12.90 20.53
C ARG A 154 -2.24 14.20 21.27
N ASP A 155 -1.33 14.16 22.25
CA ASP A 155 -0.96 15.35 23.02
C ASP A 155 -0.14 16.34 22.17
N LEU A 156 -0.75 17.49 21.89
CA LEU A 156 -0.16 18.57 21.10
C LEU A 156 1.15 19.11 21.69
N ARG A 157 1.29 19.15 23.03
CA ARG A 157 2.51 19.66 23.68
C ARG A 157 3.66 18.70 23.44
N LYS A 158 3.42 17.40 23.59
CA LYS A 158 4.41 16.35 23.29
C LYS A 158 4.78 16.36 21.81
N LEU A 159 3.79 16.36 20.91
CA LEU A 159 4.05 16.40 19.46
C LEU A 159 4.83 17.64 19.01
N ARG A 160 4.61 18.81 19.63
CA ARG A 160 5.40 20.03 19.36
C ARG A 160 6.84 19.86 19.82
N LYS A 161 7.07 19.37 21.04
CA LYS A 161 8.43 19.07 21.55
C LYS A 161 9.15 18.08 20.66
N ILE A 162 8.50 16.99 20.25
CA ILE A 162 9.10 15.99 19.36
C ILE A 162 9.42 16.61 17.99
N LYS A 163 8.56 17.49 17.46
CA LYS A 163 8.83 18.21 16.21
C LYS A 163 10.03 19.16 16.30
N GLU A 164 10.24 19.79 17.45
CA GLU A 164 11.40 20.64 17.72
C GLU A 164 12.67 19.80 17.91
N ALA A 165 12.59 18.71 18.67
CA ALA A 165 13.69 17.77 18.88
C ALA A 165 14.14 17.10 17.57
N LEU A 166 13.20 16.80 16.65
CA LEU A 166 13.50 16.33 15.28
C LEU A 166 14.15 17.42 14.40
N LYS A 167 14.52 18.58 14.94
CA LYS A 167 15.39 19.56 14.28
C LYS A 167 16.72 19.75 15.02
N ASN A 168 16.72 19.62 16.35
CA ASN A 168 17.76 20.14 17.24
C ASN A 168 18.75 19.09 17.78
N GLU A 169 18.68 17.83 17.29
CA GLU A 169 19.60 16.69 17.55
C GLU A 169 19.00 15.56 18.41
N LYS A 170 19.70 14.40 18.42
CA LYS A 170 19.24 13.10 18.93
C LYS A 170 18.90 13.09 20.43
N ALA A 171 19.69 13.80 21.24
CA ALA A 171 19.63 13.70 22.70
C ALA A 171 18.31 14.25 23.28
N GLU A 172 17.76 15.31 22.69
CA GLU A 172 16.47 15.89 23.11
C GLU A 172 15.30 14.94 22.78
N VAL A 173 15.40 14.16 21.69
CA VAL A 173 14.35 13.21 21.30
C VAL A 173 14.26 12.07 22.31
N GLU A 174 15.40 11.48 22.68
CA GLU A 174 15.42 10.40 23.68
C GLU A 174 14.90 10.88 25.04
N GLU A 175 15.22 12.11 25.44
CA GLU A 175 14.73 12.67 26.69
C GLU A 175 13.20 12.79 26.75
N VAL A 176 12.58 13.24 25.65
CA VAL A 176 11.12 13.39 25.57
C VAL A 176 10.41 12.03 25.57
N LEU A 177 11.07 10.97 25.11
CA LEU A 177 10.51 9.62 24.94
C LEU A 177 10.67 8.72 26.17
N ARG A 178 11.64 8.99 27.05
CA ARG A 178 12.08 8.10 28.14
C ARG A 178 11.00 7.63 29.14
N SER A 179 9.84 8.27 29.23
CA SER A 179 8.83 7.94 30.25
C SER A 179 7.58 7.21 29.75
N GLU A 180 7.27 7.24 28.44
CA GLU A 180 5.97 6.75 27.91
C GLU A 180 6.06 6.27 26.44
N ALA A 181 7.23 5.88 25.94
CA ALA A 181 7.38 5.51 24.53
C ALA A 181 6.91 4.09 24.18
N ASP A 182 6.79 3.20 25.17
CA ASP A 182 6.45 1.79 24.94
C ASP A 182 5.07 1.67 24.26
N GLY A 183 5.03 1.23 23.01
CA GLY A 183 3.80 1.13 22.23
C GLY A 183 3.25 2.44 21.67
N MET A 184 3.96 3.57 21.82
CA MET A 184 3.51 4.85 21.32
C MET A 184 3.70 4.99 19.80
N LEU A 185 2.62 5.34 19.11
CA LEU A 185 2.59 5.67 17.69
C LEU A 185 2.45 7.17 17.48
N ILE A 186 3.25 7.70 16.57
CA ILE A 186 3.26 9.12 16.25
C ILE A 186 2.70 9.34 14.85
N PRO A 187 1.66 10.18 14.70
CA PRO A 187 1.12 10.50 13.39
C PRO A 187 2.11 11.33 12.60
N VAL A 188 2.43 10.87 11.39
CA VAL A 188 3.38 11.51 10.51
C VAL A 188 2.82 11.74 9.12
N LYS A 189 3.30 12.80 8.52
CA LYS A 189 3.11 13.12 7.12
C LYS A 189 4.42 12.90 6.39
N LEU A 190 4.31 12.25 5.24
CA LEU A 190 5.42 11.95 4.35
C LEU A 190 5.22 12.69 3.03
N GLU A 191 6.26 13.41 2.61
CA GLU A 191 6.28 14.07 1.31
C GLU A 191 7.43 13.51 0.48
N PHE A 192 7.10 12.89 -0.65
CA PHE A 192 8.10 12.26 -1.52
C PHE A 192 9.01 13.33 -2.13
N VAL A 193 10.32 13.04 -2.16
CA VAL A 193 11.33 13.98 -2.67
C VAL A 193 11.36 14.01 -4.19
N GLY A 194 11.12 12.86 -4.82
CA GLY A 194 11.15 12.68 -6.26
C GLY A 194 9.96 11.85 -6.73
N ARG A 195 10.23 10.87 -7.60
CA ARG A 195 9.20 9.95 -8.08
C ARG A 195 8.72 9.03 -6.96
N GLY A 196 7.42 8.79 -6.94
CA GLY A 196 6.80 7.82 -6.06
C GLY A 196 5.33 8.15 -5.85
N ARG A 197 4.48 7.11 -5.93
CA ARG A 197 3.07 7.18 -5.60
C ARG A 197 2.84 6.26 -4.40
N PRO A 198 2.75 6.81 -3.18
CA PRO A 198 2.46 5.99 -2.01
C PRO A 198 1.09 5.34 -2.16
N LYS A 199 0.91 4.20 -1.51
CA LYS A 199 -0.37 3.51 -1.38
C LYS A 199 -0.57 3.07 0.06
N ARG A 200 -1.84 2.86 0.44
CA ARG A 200 -2.22 2.23 1.70
C ARG A 200 -1.51 0.89 1.88
N PHE A 201 -1.19 0.55 3.13
CA PHE A 201 -0.36 -0.60 3.54
C PHE A 201 1.11 -0.52 3.10
N GLY A 202 1.57 0.62 2.57
CA GLY A 202 2.99 0.87 2.36
C GLY A 202 3.77 0.79 3.68
N MET A 203 5.05 0.43 3.59
CA MET A 203 5.99 0.38 4.71
C MET A 203 6.85 1.63 4.70
N ILE A 204 7.11 2.14 5.90
CA ILE A 204 8.09 3.17 6.16
C ILE A 204 9.31 2.47 6.76
N CYS A 205 10.49 2.74 6.21
CA CYS A 205 11.72 2.05 6.54
C CYS A 205 12.85 3.03 6.88
N LEU A 206 13.79 2.59 7.72
CA LEU A 206 15.02 3.32 8.00
C LEU A 206 15.93 3.35 6.75
N PRO A 207 16.50 4.52 6.39
CA PRO A 207 17.52 4.59 5.35
C PRO A 207 18.86 4.05 5.86
N THR A 208 19.62 3.34 5.02
CA THR A 208 21.03 3.06 5.31
C THR A 208 21.91 4.26 4.98
N PRO A 209 23.14 4.34 5.53
CA PRO A 209 24.09 5.40 5.18
C PRO A 209 24.35 5.48 3.66
N ASP A 210 24.40 4.34 2.98
CA ASP A 210 24.57 4.27 1.52
C ASP A 210 23.39 4.85 0.74
N ASP A 211 22.17 4.68 1.25
CA ASP A 211 20.96 5.26 0.68
C ASP A 211 21.02 6.79 0.81
N LEU A 212 21.45 7.32 1.96
CA LEU A 212 21.58 8.76 2.20
C LEU A 212 22.63 9.39 1.27
N ILE A 213 23.77 8.74 1.08
CA ILE A 213 24.82 9.18 0.13
C ILE A 213 24.27 9.13 -1.30
N SER A 214 23.55 8.07 -1.65
CA SER A 214 22.94 7.88 -2.97
C SER A 214 21.92 8.98 -3.29
N ILE A 215 21.03 9.32 -2.35
CA ILE A 215 20.01 10.37 -2.50
C ILE A 215 20.65 11.76 -2.64
N ARG A 216 21.73 12.02 -1.89
CA ARG A 216 22.52 13.27 -1.98
C ARG A 216 23.13 13.44 -3.37
N ARG A 217 23.64 12.36 -3.97
CA ARG A 217 24.24 12.38 -5.32
C ARG A 217 23.18 12.47 -6.42
N ASN A 218 22.14 11.65 -6.36
CA ASN A 218 21.07 11.62 -7.36
C ASN A 218 19.71 11.34 -6.72
N ARG A 219 18.82 12.33 -6.78
CA ARG A 219 17.47 12.24 -6.20
C ARG A 219 16.57 11.21 -6.87
N ASN A 220 16.87 10.85 -8.12
CA ASN A 220 16.06 9.94 -8.92
C ASN A 220 16.64 8.53 -8.97
N LYS A 221 17.69 8.23 -8.18
CA LYS A 221 18.27 6.89 -8.15
C LYS A 221 17.25 5.91 -7.58
N GLU A 222 17.04 4.81 -8.30
CA GLU A 222 16.16 3.73 -7.87
C GLU A 222 16.90 2.86 -6.85
N ILE A 223 16.37 2.80 -5.63
CA ILE A 223 16.84 1.90 -4.57
C ILE A 223 15.87 0.73 -4.55
N ILE A 224 16.39 -0.49 -4.67
CA ILE A 224 15.58 -1.69 -4.91
C ILE A 224 15.78 -2.67 -3.76
N GLN A 225 14.67 -3.22 -3.26
CA GLN A 225 14.68 -4.39 -2.40
C GLN A 225 15.29 -5.58 -3.14
N GLN A 226 16.33 -6.15 -2.56
CA GLN A 226 16.82 -7.44 -3.00
C GLN A 226 15.89 -8.53 -2.48
N PRO A 227 15.46 -9.49 -3.32
CA PRO A 227 14.75 -10.65 -2.79
C PRO A 227 15.68 -11.37 -1.82
N ARG A 228 15.13 -11.96 -0.75
CA ARG A 228 15.92 -12.81 0.13
C ARG A 228 16.53 -13.93 -0.72
N LEU A 229 17.86 -13.95 -0.77
CA LEU A 229 18.59 -15.09 -1.30
C LEU A 229 18.31 -16.24 -0.35
N PHE A 230 17.41 -17.13 -0.77
CA PHE A 230 17.22 -18.41 -0.11
C PHE A 230 18.58 -19.14 -0.12
N GLY A 231 19.02 -19.59 1.05
CA GLY A 231 20.38 -20.06 1.26
C GLY A 231 20.85 -21.07 0.22
N THR A 232 21.91 -20.73 -0.48
CA THR A 232 23.11 -21.57 -0.49
C THR A 232 24.16 -20.83 0.32
N SER A 233 24.52 -21.42 1.45
CA SER A 233 25.72 -21.07 2.21
C SER A 233 26.94 -21.07 1.30
N SER A 234 27.85 -20.13 1.54
CA SER A 234 29.27 -20.15 1.19
C SER A 234 29.75 -21.45 0.50
N GLU A 235 29.79 -21.43 -0.82
CA GLU A 235 30.71 -22.24 -1.61
C GLU A 235 31.36 -21.30 -2.61
N GLU A 236 32.65 -21.53 -2.82
CA GLU A 236 33.54 -20.91 -3.80
C GLU A 236 32.84 -20.72 -5.17
N PRO A 237 33.35 -19.87 -6.08
CA PRO A 237 32.86 -19.84 -7.46
C PRO A 237 32.97 -21.25 -8.05
N MET A 238 31.88 -22.00 -7.94
CA MET A 238 31.74 -23.35 -8.43
C MET A 238 31.97 -23.24 -9.93
N GLU A 239 33.09 -23.80 -10.39
CA GLU A 239 33.32 -24.04 -11.80
C GLU A 239 32.04 -24.66 -12.33
N ILE A 240 31.39 -23.93 -13.22
CA ILE A 240 30.20 -24.37 -13.91
C ILE A 240 30.67 -25.53 -14.79
N GLN A 241 30.72 -26.74 -14.25
CA GLN A 241 30.54 -27.94 -15.03
C GLN A 241 29.10 -27.90 -15.49
N GLU A 242 28.92 -27.18 -16.59
CA GLU A 242 27.70 -27.01 -17.34
C GLU A 242 27.31 -28.40 -17.87
N GLU A 243 26.63 -29.19 -17.04
CA GLU A 243 25.73 -30.20 -17.58
C GLU A 243 24.59 -29.44 -18.28
N LEU A 244 24.86 -29.11 -19.55
CA LEU A 244 23.94 -28.52 -20.52
C LEU A 244 22.68 -29.39 -20.60
N LYS A 245 21.72 -29.15 -19.71
CA LYS A 245 20.32 -29.48 -19.98
C LYS A 245 19.93 -28.60 -21.17
N PRO A 246 19.60 -29.18 -22.34
CA PRO A 246 19.41 -28.40 -23.54
C PRO A 246 18.29 -27.38 -23.30
N LEU A 247 18.64 -26.09 -23.38
CA LEU A 247 17.68 -25.00 -23.35
C LEU A 247 16.65 -25.26 -24.46
N GLN A 248 15.41 -25.54 -24.08
CA GLN A 248 14.30 -25.57 -25.01
C GLN A 248 14.11 -24.17 -25.61
N GLY A 249 14.68 -23.93 -26.79
CA GLY A 249 14.46 -22.71 -27.57
C GLY A 249 15.71 -22.05 -28.17
N PHE A 250 16.93 -22.52 -27.87
CA PHE A 250 18.13 -22.02 -28.56
C PHE A 250 18.39 -22.85 -29.82
N VAL A 251 18.37 -22.21 -30.99
CA VAL A 251 18.77 -22.83 -32.27
C VAL A 251 20.26 -22.55 -32.44
N SER A 252 21.09 -23.58 -32.28
CA SER A 252 22.52 -23.46 -32.56
C SER A 252 22.75 -23.15 -34.04
N LEU A 253 23.68 -22.24 -34.34
CA LEU A 253 24.09 -21.88 -35.71
C LEU A 253 25.06 -22.91 -36.32
N ASP A 254 25.57 -23.85 -35.52
CA ASP A 254 26.41 -24.95 -35.99
C ASP A 254 25.53 -26.01 -36.67
N ALA A 255 25.62 -26.08 -38.01
CA ALA A 255 24.87 -27.03 -38.84
C ALA A 255 25.02 -28.48 -38.34
N ALA A 256 26.22 -28.88 -37.95
CA ALA A 256 26.52 -30.22 -37.44
C ALA A 256 25.90 -30.54 -36.06
N ALA A 257 25.69 -29.54 -35.20
CA ALA A 257 25.03 -29.73 -33.90
C ALA A 257 23.49 -29.80 -34.03
N SER A 258 22.96 -29.27 -35.13
CA SER A 258 21.52 -29.29 -35.45
C SER A 258 21.08 -30.56 -36.20
N GLU A 259 22.02 -31.28 -36.81
CA GLU A 259 21.77 -32.51 -37.54
C GLU A 259 21.69 -33.70 -36.59
N LYS A 260 20.51 -33.90 -36.01
CA LYS A 260 20.17 -35.22 -35.43
C LYS A 260 20.17 -36.22 -36.58
N PRO A 261 20.86 -37.39 -36.49
CA PRO A 261 20.78 -38.41 -37.52
C PRO A 261 19.34 -38.92 -37.59
N ILE A 262 18.56 -38.40 -38.54
CA ILE A 262 17.20 -38.85 -38.78
C ILE A 262 17.35 -40.19 -39.49
N SER A 263 16.95 -41.28 -38.81
CA SER A 263 16.98 -42.59 -39.46
C SER A 263 16.12 -42.52 -40.74
N LEU A 264 16.66 -42.96 -41.87
CA LEU A 264 15.96 -42.95 -43.17
C LEU A 264 14.63 -43.75 -43.10
N LYS A 265 14.50 -44.70 -42.17
CA LYS A 265 13.23 -45.39 -41.85
C LYS A 265 12.12 -44.45 -41.37
N TRP A 266 12.47 -43.31 -40.77
CA TRP A 266 11.52 -42.30 -40.26
C TRP A 266 11.12 -41.30 -41.34
N LEU A 267 11.97 -41.11 -42.36
CA LEU A 267 11.74 -40.23 -43.51
C LEU A 267 11.00 -40.94 -44.66
N PHE A 268 11.21 -42.25 -44.82
CA PHE A 268 10.64 -43.06 -45.91
C PHE A 268 9.58 -44.07 -45.45
N GLU A 269 8.96 -43.87 -44.29
CA GLU A 269 7.75 -44.62 -43.89
C GLU A 269 6.50 -44.13 -44.67
N GLU A 270 6.61 -43.99 -46.00
CA GLU A 270 5.50 -43.54 -46.86
C GLU A 270 5.46 -44.34 -48.16
N SER A 271 4.87 -45.55 -48.08
CA SER A 271 4.11 -46.09 -49.22
C SER A 271 2.96 -47.05 -48.84
N SER A 272 2.69 -47.28 -47.54
CA SER A 272 1.61 -48.18 -47.11
C SER A 272 0.95 -47.82 -45.78
N ARG A 273 0.91 -46.53 -45.42
CA ARG A 273 0.07 -46.06 -44.33
C ARG A 273 -0.79 -44.91 -44.83
N LEU A 274 -2.04 -45.25 -45.13
CA LEU A 274 -3.14 -44.30 -45.09
C LEU A 274 -2.96 -43.43 -43.85
N ASP A 275 -3.12 -42.14 -44.04
CA ASP A 275 -2.89 -41.09 -43.06
C ASP A 275 -3.89 -41.24 -41.91
N ASP A 276 -3.64 -42.22 -41.02
CA ASP A 276 -4.61 -42.72 -40.06
C ASP A 276 -4.88 -41.63 -39.03
N THR A 277 -6.03 -40.99 -39.17
CA THR A 277 -6.62 -40.06 -38.18
C THR A 277 -6.52 -40.62 -36.76
N ILE A 278 -6.58 -41.95 -36.61
CA ILE A 278 -6.40 -42.72 -35.38
C ILE A 278 -5.01 -42.52 -34.75
N SER A 279 -3.93 -42.58 -35.54
CA SER A 279 -2.55 -42.43 -35.07
C SER A 279 -2.23 -40.99 -34.67
N LYS A 280 -2.71 -40.00 -35.44
CA LYS A 280 -2.64 -38.57 -35.08
C LYS A 280 -3.41 -38.30 -33.78
N ARG A 281 -4.61 -38.87 -33.62
CA ARG A 281 -5.44 -38.79 -32.40
C ARG A 281 -4.77 -39.45 -31.19
N LYS A 282 -4.13 -40.61 -31.34
CA LYS A 282 -3.35 -41.27 -30.27
C LYS A 282 -2.17 -40.40 -29.80
N ARG A 283 -1.41 -39.81 -30.74
CA ARG A 283 -0.31 -38.87 -30.40
C ARG A 283 -0.83 -37.62 -29.68
N ALA A 284 -1.94 -37.04 -30.13
CA ALA A 284 -2.58 -35.89 -29.46
C ALA A 284 -3.07 -36.23 -28.04
N ASN A 285 -3.71 -37.39 -27.85
CA ASN A 285 -4.13 -37.87 -26.54
C ASN A 285 -2.96 -38.13 -25.59
N ARG A 286 -1.84 -38.66 -26.11
CA ARG A 286 -0.61 -38.83 -25.33
C ARG A 286 -0.05 -37.49 -24.85
N LYS A 287 0.05 -36.49 -25.75
CA LYS A 287 0.47 -35.12 -25.39
C LYS A 287 -0.47 -34.48 -24.35
N LYS A 288 -1.79 -34.68 -24.50
CA LYS A 288 -2.79 -34.19 -23.53
C LYS A 288 -2.64 -34.85 -22.15
N LYS A 289 -2.40 -36.16 -22.12
CA LYS A 289 -2.15 -36.93 -20.87
C LYS A 289 -0.86 -36.46 -20.18
N GLU A 290 0.21 -36.26 -20.95
CA GLU A 290 1.48 -35.76 -20.43
C GLU A 290 1.36 -34.32 -19.90
N SER A 291 0.70 -33.43 -20.65
CA SER A 291 0.42 -32.05 -20.19
C SER A 291 -0.41 -32.04 -18.90
N ARG A 292 -1.42 -32.93 -18.78
CA ARG A 292 -2.21 -33.06 -17.54
C ARG A 292 -1.36 -33.54 -16.37
N LYS A 293 -0.44 -34.49 -16.59
CA LYS A 293 0.51 -34.95 -15.55
C LYS A 293 1.44 -33.83 -15.11
N ARG A 294 2.03 -33.09 -16.07
CA ARG A 294 2.88 -31.93 -15.77
C ARG A 294 2.12 -30.89 -14.95
N ARG A 295 0.90 -30.53 -15.35
CA ARG A 295 0.05 -29.58 -14.61
C ARG A 295 -0.26 -30.02 -13.18
N LYS A 296 -0.49 -31.32 -12.95
CA LYS A 296 -0.69 -31.87 -11.60
C LYS A 296 0.57 -31.75 -10.75
N LEU A 297 1.71 -32.18 -11.29
CA LEU A 297 2.99 -32.11 -10.58
C LEU A 297 3.39 -30.67 -10.26
N THR A 298 3.22 -29.75 -11.22
CA THR A 298 3.46 -28.32 -10.95
C THR A 298 2.48 -27.74 -9.94
N PHE A 299 1.23 -28.24 -9.87
CA PHE A 299 0.26 -27.81 -8.87
C PHE A 299 0.64 -28.30 -7.46
N GLU A 300 1.08 -29.56 -7.33
CA GLU A 300 1.56 -30.12 -6.07
C GLU A 300 2.80 -29.38 -5.57
N GLN A 301 3.79 -29.15 -6.43
CA GLN A 301 4.97 -28.34 -6.10
C GLN A 301 4.60 -26.92 -5.66
N ARG A 302 3.66 -26.27 -6.34
CA ARG A 302 3.21 -24.93 -5.92
C ARG A 302 2.58 -24.93 -4.54
N LYS A 303 1.80 -25.96 -4.21
CA LYS A 303 1.16 -26.08 -2.91
C LYS A 303 2.21 -26.25 -1.80
N THR A 304 3.25 -27.04 -2.05
CA THR A 304 4.36 -27.19 -1.09
C THR A 304 5.13 -25.88 -0.95
N ASP A 305 5.43 -25.18 -2.05
CA ASP A 305 6.13 -23.89 -2.02
C ASP A 305 5.32 -22.84 -1.25
N GLU A 306 4.01 -22.76 -1.47
CA GLU A 306 3.12 -21.84 -0.75
C GLU A 306 3.11 -22.12 0.77
N GLN A 307 3.11 -23.39 1.18
CA GLN A 307 3.17 -23.77 2.59
C GLN A 307 4.51 -23.42 3.25
N VAL A 308 5.62 -23.62 2.53
CA VAL A 308 6.96 -23.23 3.01
C VAL A 308 7.07 -21.72 3.13
N GLU A 309 6.63 -20.97 2.11
CA GLU A 309 6.60 -19.50 2.15
C GLU A 309 5.76 -18.97 3.32
N GLU A 310 4.61 -19.58 3.60
CA GLU A 310 3.76 -19.21 4.75
C GLU A 310 4.47 -19.47 6.09
N ALA A 311 5.06 -20.65 6.27
CA ALA A 311 5.76 -21.00 7.50
C ALA A 311 6.93 -20.05 7.79
N GLU A 312 7.74 -19.74 6.78
CA GLU A 312 8.84 -18.78 6.90
C GLU A 312 8.36 -17.36 7.21
N ARG A 313 7.29 -16.93 6.53
CA ARG A 313 6.68 -15.62 6.75
C ARG A 313 6.19 -15.46 8.18
N HIS A 314 5.64 -16.51 8.77
CA HIS A 314 5.21 -16.52 10.17
C HIS A 314 6.40 -16.46 11.13
N SER A 315 7.47 -17.20 10.83
CA SER A 315 8.71 -17.22 11.62
C SER A 315 9.48 -15.90 11.60
N ALA A 316 9.47 -15.19 10.46
CA ALA A 316 10.21 -13.95 10.32
C ALA A 316 9.67 -12.82 11.21
N GLN A 317 10.58 -12.06 11.82
CA GLN A 317 10.23 -10.86 12.57
C GLN A 317 9.66 -9.78 11.64
N TYR A 318 8.74 -8.97 12.18
CA TYR A 318 8.04 -7.96 11.39
C TYR A 318 8.96 -6.79 11.01
N ARG A 319 9.70 -6.25 11.97
CA ARG A 319 10.70 -5.18 11.82
C ARG A 319 11.74 -5.49 10.75
N PHE A 320 12.29 -6.71 10.77
CA PHE A 320 13.31 -7.18 9.83
C PHE A 320 12.74 -7.98 8.66
N SER A 321 11.45 -7.80 8.33
CA SER A 321 10.86 -8.52 7.20
C SER A 321 11.44 -8.08 5.84
N ALA A 322 11.93 -6.84 5.73
CA ALA A 322 12.57 -6.29 4.53
C ALA A 322 14.08 -6.02 4.74
N ASP A 323 14.81 -5.67 3.68
CA ASP A 323 16.26 -5.33 3.75
C ASP A 323 16.54 -4.09 4.61
N ARG A 324 15.51 -3.26 4.77
CA ARG A 324 15.54 -2.05 5.58
C ARG A 324 14.55 -2.23 6.71
N GLU A 325 14.96 -1.86 7.92
CA GLU A 325 14.13 -1.99 9.11
C GLU A 325 12.85 -1.17 8.97
N ILE A 326 11.71 -1.82 9.23
CA ILE A 326 10.38 -1.20 9.15
C ILE A 326 10.11 -0.48 10.46
N ILE A 327 9.75 0.80 10.37
CA ILE A 327 9.46 1.69 11.50
C ILE A 327 8.00 2.10 11.60
N GLY A 328 7.23 1.86 10.54
CA GLY A 328 5.84 2.29 10.47
C GLY A 328 5.14 1.86 9.18
N ARG A 329 3.85 2.18 9.09
CA ARG A 329 3.01 1.91 7.92
C ARG A 329 2.26 3.13 7.45
N LEU A 330 1.89 3.11 6.16
CA LEU A 330 1.06 4.13 5.52
C LEU A 330 -0.41 3.76 5.63
N VAL A 331 -1.19 4.65 6.22
CA VAL A 331 -2.65 4.50 6.33
C VAL A 331 -3.32 5.06 5.07
N ALA A 332 -2.94 6.27 4.67
CA ALA A 332 -3.44 6.92 3.46
C ALA A 332 -2.26 7.38 2.60
N GLY A 333 -2.38 7.26 1.28
CA GLY A 333 -1.32 7.68 0.39
C GLY A 333 -1.79 7.74 -1.06
N GLU A 334 -1.55 8.88 -1.69
CA GLU A 334 -1.82 9.12 -3.09
C GLU A 334 -0.91 10.24 -3.63
N GLN A 335 -1.04 10.59 -4.90
CA GLN A 335 -0.38 11.77 -5.44
C GLN A 335 -1.22 13.00 -5.12
N SER A 336 -0.66 13.94 -4.35
CA SER A 336 -1.34 15.19 -4.05
C SER A 336 -1.41 16.08 -5.29
N VAL A 337 -2.61 16.54 -5.59
CA VAL A 337 -2.90 17.50 -6.66
C VAL A 337 -2.41 18.89 -6.27
N LEU A 338 -2.57 19.30 -5.00
CA LEU A 338 -2.10 20.60 -4.52
C LEU A 338 -0.58 20.71 -4.50
N GLY A 339 0.11 19.62 -4.14
CA GLY A 339 1.56 19.58 -4.00
C GLY A 339 2.31 19.09 -5.24
N GLY A 340 1.61 18.52 -6.23
CA GLY A 340 2.20 17.92 -7.43
C GLY A 340 3.11 16.70 -7.16
N ARG A 341 3.11 16.15 -5.95
CA ARG A 341 4.01 15.08 -5.49
C ARG A 341 3.28 14.04 -4.66
N GLY A 342 3.89 12.87 -4.50
CA GLY A 342 3.38 11.82 -3.61
C GLY A 342 3.33 12.31 -2.16
N VAL A 343 2.15 12.22 -1.54
CA VAL A 343 1.94 12.53 -0.13
C VAL A 343 1.31 11.32 0.54
N ALA A 344 1.78 11.00 1.73
CA ALA A 344 1.20 9.94 2.54
C ALA A 344 1.06 10.38 3.99
N LEU A 345 0.10 9.75 4.66
CA LEU A 345 -0.15 9.85 6.08
C LEU A 345 -0.02 8.46 6.67
N GLY A 346 0.52 8.39 7.88
CA GLY A 346 0.68 7.12 8.56
C GLY A 346 1.21 7.32 9.97
N TYR A 347 1.59 6.22 10.58
CA TYR A 347 2.13 6.20 11.93
C TYR A 347 3.51 5.58 11.94
N ILE A 348 4.38 6.13 12.80
CA ILE A 348 5.72 5.63 13.09
C ILE A 348 5.81 5.32 14.58
N CYS A 349 6.51 4.25 14.94
CA CYS A 349 6.81 3.93 16.33
C CYS A 349 7.73 4.99 16.95
N ALA A 350 7.41 5.44 18.17
CA ALA A 350 8.14 6.50 18.83
C ALA A 350 9.63 6.14 19.06
N ASP A 351 9.91 4.89 19.43
CA ASP A 351 11.28 4.38 19.67
C ASP A 351 12.18 4.42 18.43
N ALA A 352 11.59 4.50 17.23
CA ALA A 352 12.37 4.63 16.00
C ALA A 352 12.79 6.09 15.71
N LEU A 353 12.19 7.09 16.37
CA LEU A 353 12.47 8.49 16.10
C LEU A 353 13.92 8.92 16.35
N PRO A 354 14.59 8.51 17.43
CA PRO A 354 16.00 8.82 17.64
C PRO A 354 16.88 8.38 16.47
N LEU A 355 16.62 7.21 15.91
CA LEU A 355 17.36 6.68 14.75
C LEU A 355 17.12 7.52 13.49
N ILE A 356 15.89 7.97 13.28
CA ILE A 356 15.49 8.80 12.14
C ILE A 356 16.09 10.21 12.26
N SER A 357 16.17 10.76 13.47
CA SER A 357 16.71 12.10 13.74
C SER A 357 18.19 12.25 13.32
N SER A 358 18.95 11.17 13.09
CA SER A 358 20.29 11.25 12.48
C SER A 358 20.28 11.73 11.03
N ASN A 359 19.18 11.52 10.31
CA ASN A 359 19.18 11.38 8.85
C ASN A 359 18.77 12.67 8.16
N TYR A 360 19.49 13.76 8.43
CA TYR A 360 19.19 15.05 7.82
C TYR A 360 19.73 15.18 6.40
N HIS A 361 18.85 15.65 5.53
CA HIS A 361 19.17 16.19 4.23
C HIS A 361 18.52 17.57 4.12
N LYS A 362 19.33 18.64 4.02
CA LYS A 362 18.84 20.02 3.88
C LYS A 362 17.83 20.40 4.97
N SER A 363 18.22 20.20 6.23
CA SER A 363 17.41 20.45 7.44
C SER A 363 16.05 19.71 7.50
N LYS A 364 15.87 18.66 6.70
CA LYS A 364 14.69 17.79 6.73
C LYS A 364 15.10 16.35 6.94
N THR A 365 14.31 15.63 7.70
CA THR A 365 14.56 14.23 8.02
C THR A 365 14.05 13.32 6.91
N VAL A 366 14.90 12.43 6.44
CA VAL A 366 14.61 11.53 5.31
C VAL A 366 14.33 10.13 5.80
N VAL A 367 13.29 9.50 5.25
CA VAL A 367 12.98 8.07 5.40
C VAL A 367 12.76 7.42 4.04
N MET A 368 12.84 6.09 4.00
CA MET A 368 12.53 5.31 2.81
C MET A 368 11.11 4.79 2.90
N VAL A 369 10.38 4.84 1.79
CA VAL A 369 8.99 4.38 1.70
C VAL A 369 8.86 3.37 0.57
N ARG A 370 8.18 2.25 0.84
CA ARG A 370 7.95 1.18 -0.12
C ARG A 370 6.51 0.72 -0.10
N ASN A 371 5.90 0.57 -1.27
CA ASN A 371 4.55 0.00 -1.37
C ASN A 371 4.59 -1.52 -1.19
N SER A 372 3.52 -2.12 -0.65
CA SER A 372 3.40 -3.59 -0.49
C SER A 372 3.49 -4.37 -1.80
N THR A 373 3.23 -3.73 -2.94
CA THR A 373 3.27 -4.34 -4.28
C THR A 373 4.55 -4.02 -5.07
N SER A 374 5.49 -3.26 -4.52
CA SER A 374 6.66 -2.73 -5.24
C SER A 374 7.96 -3.12 -4.54
N LYS A 375 9.03 -3.31 -5.32
CA LYS A 375 10.40 -3.50 -4.81
C LYS A 375 11.13 -2.18 -4.60
N TYR A 376 10.65 -1.10 -5.19
CA TYR A 376 11.35 0.18 -5.19
C TYR A 376 11.10 0.94 -3.89
N TYR A 377 12.19 1.36 -3.27
CA TYR A 377 12.21 2.30 -2.17
C TYR A 377 12.31 3.72 -2.72
N HIS A 378 11.47 4.60 -2.19
CA HIS A 378 11.42 6.00 -2.55
C HIS A 378 11.73 6.85 -1.32
N ALA A 379 12.57 7.86 -1.49
CA ALA A 379 12.89 8.79 -0.40
C ALA A 379 11.71 9.75 -0.15
N ALA A 380 11.35 9.93 1.12
CA ALA A 380 10.35 10.89 1.56
C ALA A 380 10.86 11.70 2.75
N TYR A 381 10.42 12.96 2.83
CA TYR A 381 10.63 13.81 3.99
C TYR A 381 9.54 13.54 5.03
N VAL A 382 9.95 13.34 6.28
CA VAL A 382 9.03 13.16 7.41
C VAL A 382 8.70 14.51 8.03
N SER A 383 7.46 14.69 8.42
CA SER A 383 7.02 15.79 9.28
C SER A 383 5.96 15.28 10.23
N ILE A 384 6.08 15.61 11.51
CA ILE A 384 5.10 15.20 12.52
C ILE A 384 3.80 15.99 12.32
N LEU A 385 2.68 15.29 12.34
CA LEU A 385 1.35 15.87 12.26
C LEU A 385 0.93 16.34 13.65
N ILE A 386 0.74 17.65 13.80
CA ILE A 386 0.24 18.23 15.06
C ILE A 386 -1.30 18.29 15.06
N ASN A 387 -1.93 18.43 13.88
CA ASN A 387 -3.39 18.51 13.75
C ASN A 387 -3.99 17.15 13.37
N ALA A 388 -3.41 16.05 13.86
CA ALA A 388 -3.66 14.72 13.31
C ALA A 388 -5.10 14.22 13.48
N VAL A 389 -5.79 14.62 14.55
CA VAL A 389 -7.16 14.21 14.86
C VAL A 389 -7.83 15.36 15.61
N GLN A 390 -8.78 16.06 14.98
CA GLN A 390 -9.78 16.84 15.71
C GLN A 390 -11.01 15.93 15.80
N ILE A 391 -11.32 15.51 17.04
CA ILE A 391 -12.58 14.82 17.38
C ILE A 391 -13.68 15.85 17.45
#